data_AF-A0AAU8HCU4-F1
#
_entry.id   AF-A0AAU8HCU4-F1
#
_cell.length_a   1.000
_cell.length_b   1.000
_cell.length_c   1.000
_cell.angle_alpha   90.00
_cell.angle_beta   90.00
_cell.angle_gamma   90.00
#
_symmetry.space_group_name_H-M   'P 1'
#
loop_
_entity.id
_entity.type
_entity.pdbx_description
1 polymer ?
#
loop_
_entity_poly.entity_id
_entity_poly.type
_entity_poly.pdbx_seq_one_letter_code
_entity_poly.pdbx_strand_id
1 'polypeptide(L)'
;MNEEDDVPADGHRDSSCYHYSIGLPLGDGQDDVPALLRHVAKSIEDLAEYGTADVVGLMYSNDEVNEYGEWPRMTVFYTLDQ
;
A
#
# COMPACT_ATOMS: atom_id res chain seq x y z
N MET A 1 40.30 11.38 -31.06
CA MET A 1 40.18 12.32 -29.94
C MET A 1 39.00 13.24 -30.29
N ASN A 2 37.88 13.25 -29.59
CA ASN A 2 37.56 12.68 -28.29
C ASN A 2 36.05 12.46 -28.16
N GLU A 3 35.73 11.40 -27.40
CA GLU A 3 34.64 11.29 -26.43
C GLU A 3 33.21 11.40 -26.97
N GLU A 4 32.69 10.22 -27.32
CA GLU A 4 31.28 9.89 -27.24
C GLU A 4 30.83 10.10 -25.78
N ASP A 5 29.94 11.06 -25.54
CA ASP A 5 29.27 11.24 -24.26
C ASP A 5 28.46 9.97 -23.95
N ASP A 6 29.06 9.10 -23.14
CA ASP A 6 28.42 7.98 -22.47
C ASP A 6 27.44 8.55 -21.44
N VAL A 7 26.25 8.93 -21.91
CA VAL A 7 25.12 9.23 -21.03
C VAL A 7 24.78 7.91 -20.34
N PRO A 8 24.96 7.79 -19.01
CA PRO A 8 24.62 6.56 -18.34
C PRO A 8 23.13 6.33 -18.57
N ALA A 9 22.81 5.19 -19.20
CA ALA A 9 21.45 4.71 -19.32
C ALA A 9 20.86 4.74 -17.90
N ASP A 10 19.95 5.69 -17.68
CA ASP A 10 19.16 5.79 -16.46
C ASP A 10 18.58 4.39 -16.24
N GLY A 11 19.18 3.69 -15.28
CA GLY A 11 18.83 2.33 -14.96
C GLY A 11 17.40 2.40 -14.49
N HIS A 12 16.46 2.12 -15.38
CA HIS A 12 15.08 1.88 -15.04
C HIS A 12 15.12 0.71 -14.06
N ARG A 13 15.23 1.03 -12.76
CA ARG A 13 15.00 0.08 -11.69
C ARG A 13 13.57 -0.33 -11.95
N ASP A 14 13.39 -1.54 -12.46
CA ASP A 14 12.11 -2.19 -12.63
C ASP A 14 11.56 -2.37 -11.21
N SER A 15 11.01 -1.28 -10.69
CA SER A 15 10.67 -1.11 -9.28
C SER A 15 9.33 -1.79 -9.15
N SER A 16 9.35 -3.06 -8.74
CA SER A 16 8.13 -3.84 -8.57
C SER A 16 7.21 -3.11 -7.59
N CYS A 17 6.03 -2.71 -8.07
CA CYS A 17 5.00 -2.10 -7.24
C CYS A 17 4.08 -3.20 -6.71
N TYR A 18 4.09 -3.38 -5.40
CA TYR A 18 3.28 -4.35 -4.68
C TYR A 18 2.03 -3.67 -4.13
N HIS A 19 0.97 -4.46 -3.93
CA HIS A 19 -0.24 -3.96 -3.28
C HIS A 19 -0.89 -5.03 -2.41
N TYR A 20 -1.63 -4.58 -1.40
CA TYR A 20 -2.55 -5.41 -0.61
C TYR A 20 -3.78 -4.58 -0.22
N SER A 21 -4.91 -5.26 -0.01
CA SER A 21 -6.13 -4.65 0.49
C SER A 21 -6.41 -5.18 1.89
N ILE A 22 -6.82 -4.28 2.78
CA ILE A 22 -7.15 -4.59 4.17
C ILE A 22 -8.47 -3.93 4.56
N GLY A 23 -9.28 -4.64 5.33
CA GLY A 23 -10.57 -4.20 5.86
C GLY A 23 -10.72 -4.70 7.29
N LEU A 24 -11.76 -4.23 7.99
CA LEU A 24 -12.09 -4.75 9.32
C LEU A 24 -12.84 -6.08 9.23
N PRO A 25 -12.82 -6.93 10.27
CA PRO A 25 -13.62 -8.14 10.31
C PRO A 25 -15.10 -7.86 10.04
N LEU A 26 -15.75 -8.79 9.33
CA LEU A 26 -17.21 -8.76 9.12
C LEU A 26 -17.94 -8.71 10.46
N GLY A 27 -18.92 -7.81 10.57
CA GLY A 27 -19.78 -7.72 11.75
C GLY A 27 -19.75 -6.34 12.41
N ASP A 28 -20.00 -6.32 13.72
CA ASP A 28 -20.07 -5.09 14.50
C ASP A 28 -18.75 -4.29 14.41
N GLY A 29 -18.87 -3.02 14.00
CA GLY A 29 -17.74 -2.11 13.87
C GLY A 29 -16.93 -2.27 12.58
N GLN A 30 -17.42 -3.03 11.60
CA GLN A 30 -16.76 -3.14 10.29
C GLN A 30 -16.63 -1.78 9.57
N ASP A 31 -17.49 -0.82 9.90
CA ASP A 31 -17.57 0.54 9.37
C ASP A 31 -16.74 1.56 10.16
N ASP A 32 -16.02 1.13 11.21
CA ASP A 32 -15.18 2.00 12.05
C ASP A 32 -13.94 2.48 11.27
N VAL A 33 -14.09 3.58 10.54
CA VAL A 33 -13.02 4.20 9.75
C VAL A 33 -11.77 4.51 10.59
N PRO A 34 -11.86 5.09 11.81
CA PRO A 34 -10.70 5.23 12.70
C PRO A 34 -9.99 3.92 13.01
N ALA A 35 -10.72 2.83 13.28
CA ALA A 35 -10.10 1.52 13.52
C ALA A 35 -9.42 0.98 12.26
N LEU A 36 -10.03 1.15 11.08
CA LEU A 36 -9.42 0.78 9.79
C LEU A 36 -8.09 1.51 9.56
N LEU A 37 -8.03 2.82 9.81
CA LEU A 37 -6.80 3.61 9.65
C LEU A 37 -5.68 3.14 10.59
N ARG A 38 -6.01 2.80 11.85
CA ARG A 38 -5.02 2.22 12.77
C ARG A 38 -4.57 0.85 12.32
N HIS A 39 -5.47 0.05 11.75
CA HIS A 39 -5.13 -1.28 11.23
C HIS A 39 -4.17 -1.20 10.04
N VAL A 40 -4.40 -0.24 9.13
CA VAL A 40 -3.49 0.07 8.01
C VAL A 40 -2.13 0.58 8.51
N ALA A 41 -2.12 1.47 9.51
CA ALA A 41 -0.87 1.96 10.09
C ALA A 41 -0.03 0.78 10.65
N LYS A 42 -0.68 -0.11 11.41
CA LYS A 42 -0.03 -1.31 11.94
C LYS A 42 0.46 -2.25 10.83
N SER A 43 -0.29 -2.44 9.74
CA SER A 43 0.16 -3.30 8.65
C SER A 43 1.35 -2.74 7.89
N ILE A 44 1.49 -1.41 7.81
CA ILE A 44 2.66 -0.74 7.23
C ILE A 44 3.89 -0.91 8.16
N GLU A 45 3.71 -0.75 9.47
CA GLU A 45 4.78 -1.04 10.45
C GLU A 45 5.28 -2.48 10.34
N ASP A 46 4.37 -3.44 10.18
CA ASP A 46 4.71 -4.87 10.02
C ASP A 46 5.46 -5.15 8.72
N LEU A 47 5.17 -4.42 7.64
CA LEU A 47 5.93 -4.53 6.39
C LEU A 47 7.36 -4.06 6.53
N ALA A 48 7.61 -3.04 7.36
CA ALA A 48 8.95 -2.54 7.61
C ALA A 48 9.85 -3.58 8.32
N GLU A 49 9.27 -4.63 8.93
CA GLU A 49 10.04 -5.76 9.48
C GLU A 49 10.69 -6.62 8.39
N TYR A 50 10.20 -6.55 7.15
CA TYR A 50 10.67 -7.37 6.02
C TYR A 50 11.59 -6.62 5.03
N GLY A 51 11.78 -5.31 5.21
CA GLY A 51 12.59 -4.46 4.33
C GLY A 51 12.16 -3.00 4.38
N THR A 52 12.84 -2.13 3.63
CA THR A 52 12.40 -0.73 3.52
C THR A 52 11.19 -0.67 2.59
N ALA A 53 10.01 -0.49 3.18
CA ALA A 53 8.76 -0.34 2.46
C ALA A 53 8.44 1.14 2.25
N ASP A 54 8.43 1.59 0.99
CA ASP A 54 8.00 2.92 0.62
C ASP A 54 6.55 2.88 0.15
N VAL A 55 5.66 3.54 0.90
CA VAL A 55 4.25 3.66 0.53
C VAL A 55 4.13 4.68 -0.60
N VAL A 56 3.71 4.21 -1.78
CA VAL A 56 3.54 5.05 -2.98
C VAL A 56 2.09 5.46 -3.21
N GLY A 57 1.13 4.82 -2.54
CA GLY A 57 -0.28 5.18 -2.66
C GLY A 57 -1.19 4.49 -1.65
N LEU A 58 -2.30 5.15 -1.35
CA LEU A 58 -3.39 4.62 -0.53
C LEU A 58 -4.71 4.87 -1.26
N MET A 59 -5.56 3.86 -1.34
CA MET A 59 -6.89 3.94 -1.93
C MET A 59 -7.94 3.46 -0.92
N TYR A 60 -8.95 4.28 -0.67
CA TYR A 60 -10.11 3.92 0.15
C TYR A 60 -11.26 3.46 -0.75
N SER A 61 -12.00 2.44 -0.32
CA SER A 61 -13.22 1.97 -1.00
C SER A 61 -14.27 1.58 0.04
N ASN A 62 -15.50 2.05 -0.14
CA ASN A 62 -16.67 1.71 0.68
C ASN A 62 -17.88 1.34 -0.20
N ASP A 63 -17.60 0.79 -1.38
CA ASP A 63 -18.60 0.37 -2.36
C ASP A 63 -19.37 -0.90 -1.93
N GLU A 64 -18.84 -1.63 -0.94
CA GLU A 64 -19.48 -2.80 -0.37
C GLU A 64 -20.38 -2.42 0.82
N VAL A 65 -21.64 -2.85 0.77
CA VAL A 65 -22.63 -2.66 1.83
C VAL A 65 -23.29 -4.00 2.10
N ASN A 66 -23.31 -4.40 3.37
CA ASN A 66 -23.89 -5.67 3.84
C ASN A 66 -24.87 -5.43 5.01
N GLU A 67 -25.30 -6.51 5.68
CA GLU A 67 -26.27 -6.43 6.80
C GLU A 67 -25.74 -5.68 8.04
N TYR A 68 -24.43 -5.51 8.16
CA TYR A 68 -23.75 -4.78 9.23
C TYR A 68 -23.36 -3.34 8.84
N GLY A 69 -23.77 -2.87 7.65
CA GLY A 69 -23.53 -1.51 7.16
C GLY A 69 -22.51 -1.44 6.01
N GLU A 70 -21.88 -0.27 5.85
CA GLU A 70 -20.77 -0.11 4.90
C GLU A 70 -19.60 -0.98 5.34
N TRP A 71 -18.89 -1.57 4.39
CA TRP A 71 -17.68 -2.34 4.67
C TRP A 71 -16.47 -1.69 3.99
N PRO A 72 -15.92 -0.63 4.61
CA PRO A 72 -14.80 0.08 4.05
C PRO A 72 -13.53 -0.78 4.08
N ARG A 73 -12.73 -0.62 3.02
CA ARG A 73 -11.42 -1.24 2.86
C ARG A 73 -10.41 -0.24 2.32
N MET A 74 -9.15 -0.46 2.61
CA MET A 74 -8.03 0.32 2.08
C MET A 74 -7.06 -0.58 1.32
N THR A 75 -6.67 -0.13 0.14
CA THR A 75 -5.57 -0.71 -0.63
C THR A 75 -4.31 0.12 -0.43
N VAL A 76 -3.22 -0.54 -0.08
CA VAL A 76 -1.90 0.07 0.08
C VAL A 76 -1.04 -0.36 -1.11
N PHE A 77 -0.44 0.62 -1.79
CA PHE A 77 0.54 0.42 -2.85
C PHE A 77 1.91 0.79 -2.30
N TYR A 78 2.90 -0.08 -2.49
CA TYR A 78 4.23 0.12 -1.95
C TYR A 78 5.31 -0.51 -2.83
N THR A 79 6.53 0.02 -2.69
CA THR A 79 7.75 -0.60 -3.24
C THR A 79 8.58 -1.15 -2.09
N LEU A 80 9.38 -2.18 -2.38
CA LEU A 80 10.35 -2.73 -1.45
C LEU A 80 11.75 -2.47 -2.01
N ASP A 81 12.55 -1.70 -1.27
CA ASP A 81 13.99 -1.64 -1.50
C ASP A 81 14.63 -2.82 -0.75
N GLN A 82 15.25 -3.73 -1.52
CA GLN A 82 16.03 -4.87 -1.01
C GLN A 82 17.53 -4.55 -1.00
#